data_AF-A0A962S2L3-F1
#
_entry.id   AF-A0A962S2L3-F1
#
_cell.length_a   1.000
_cell.length_b   1.000
_cell.length_c   1.000
_cell.angle_alpha   90.00
_cell.angle_beta   90.00
_cell.angle_gamma   90.00
#
_symmetry.space_group_name_H-M   'P 1'
#
loop_
_entity.id
_entity.type
_entity.pdbx_description
1 polymer ?
#
loop_
_entity_poly.entity_id
_entity_poly.type
_entity_poly.pdbx_seq_one_letter_code
_entity_poly.pdbx_strand_id
1 'polypeptide(L)'
;MRVDFLQLKRRYGLWSTHIDPARIVYRRRKDEWPAYVKHWPFLACPGAWDLSDTEYAPFRLEQMQQLFEENLPYQETVFYRRMLDELERNGVTHAPKLASRTAVDAYFSRLEDLYKSMREHGFQARSPQQLQQEREITIRVGRDGTVIKSGEGTHRLALARILGFKRVPVVVDLVHTQWVRACIRRFEEAPLRAVQLGLESLSTDTE
;
A
#
# COMPACT_ATOMS: atom_id res chain seq x y z
N MET A 1 6.29 -32.78 -4.97
CA MET A 1 5.17 -32.23 -5.76
C MET A 1 5.61 -30.91 -6.40
N ARG A 2 5.73 -30.83 -7.74
CA ARG A 2 5.99 -29.55 -8.44
C ARG A 2 4.72 -28.71 -8.32
N VAL A 3 4.75 -27.65 -7.51
CA VAL A 3 3.64 -26.69 -7.43
C VAL A 3 3.64 -25.87 -8.72
N ASP A 4 2.58 -26.00 -9.51
CA ASP A 4 2.41 -25.20 -10.72
C ASP A 4 1.85 -23.81 -10.35
N PHE A 5 2.77 -22.85 -10.17
CA PHE A 5 2.43 -21.47 -9.86
C PHE A 5 1.70 -20.74 -11.01
N LEU A 6 1.63 -21.34 -12.21
CA LEU A 6 0.95 -20.78 -13.38
C LEU A 6 -0.57 -20.70 -13.20
N GLN A 7 -1.14 -21.41 -12.22
CA GLN A 7 -2.55 -21.36 -11.88
C GLN A 7 -2.93 -20.10 -11.08
N LEU A 8 -1.98 -19.44 -10.42
CA LEU A 8 -2.20 -18.20 -9.66
C LEU A 8 -2.02 -16.97 -10.56
N LYS A 9 -2.82 -16.86 -11.63
CA LYS A 9 -2.76 -15.68 -12.52
C LYS A 9 -3.33 -14.45 -11.81
N ARG A 10 -2.78 -13.27 -12.12
CA ARG A 10 -3.35 -11.97 -11.74
C ARG A 10 -4.79 -11.74 -12.26
N ARG A 11 -5.25 -12.61 -13.16
CA ARG A 11 -6.51 -12.48 -13.91
C ARG A 11 -7.77 -12.88 -13.11
N TYR A 12 -7.62 -13.49 -11.94
CA TYR A 12 -8.72 -13.55 -10.98
C TYR A 12 -8.68 -12.27 -10.14
N GLY A 13 -9.76 -11.49 -10.20
CA GLY A 13 -9.87 -10.14 -9.67
C GLY A 13 -9.17 -9.94 -8.32
N LEU A 14 -8.41 -8.85 -8.25
CA LEU A 14 -7.75 -8.25 -7.07
C LEU A 14 -7.86 -9.11 -5.81
N TRP A 15 -6.83 -9.93 -5.58
CA TRP A 15 -6.62 -10.60 -4.31
C TRP A 15 -6.68 -9.56 -3.21
N SER A 16 -7.63 -9.67 -2.32
CA SER A 16 -7.82 -8.70 -1.25
C SER A 16 -7.97 -9.40 0.09
N THR A 17 -7.51 -8.71 1.11
CA THR A 17 -7.66 -9.11 2.50
C THR A 17 -7.68 -7.85 3.36
N HIS A 18 -7.93 -8.00 4.65
CA HIS A 18 -7.82 -6.92 5.61
C HIS A 18 -6.52 -7.06 6.39
N ILE A 19 -5.77 -5.97 6.55
CA ILE A 19 -4.50 -5.98 7.28
C ILE A 19 -4.51 -4.85 8.29
N ASP A 20 -3.90 -5.06 9.45
CA ASP A 20 -3.56 -3.96 10.35
C ASP A 20 -2.56 -3.03 9.63
N PRO A 21 -2.92 -1.75 9.38
CA PRO A 21 -2.05 -0.83 8.66
C PRO A 21 -0.68 -0.69 9.31
N ALA A 22 -0.52 -0.93 10.62
CA ALA A 22 0.76 -0.91 11.32
C ALA A 22 1.71 -2.07 10.92
N ARG A 23 1.17 -3.22 10.48
CA ARG A 23 1.96 -4.39 10.03
C ARG A 23 2.59 -4.21 8.63
N ILE A 24 2.18 -3.18 7.89
CA ILE A 24 2.66 -2.95 6.52
C ILE A 24 4.04 -2.27 6.56
N VAL A 25 5.10 -2.98 6.20
CA VAL A 25 6.45 -2.41 6.20
C VAL A 25 6.81 -1.74 4.87
N TYR A 26 7.75 -0.82 4.89
CA TYR A 26 8.30 -0.17 3.70
C TYR A 26 9.75 -0.63 3.52
N ARG A 27 9.97 -1.66 2.69
CA ARG A 27 11.33 -2.19 2.44
C ARG A 27 11.99 -1.67 1.17
N ARG A 28 11.19 -1.07 0.27
CA ARG A 28 11.65 -0.60 -1.04
C ARG A 28 10.90 0.66 -1.46
N ARG A 29 11.61 1.55 -2.14
CA ARG A 29 11.00 2.62 -2.93
C ARG A 29 10.47 2.07 -4.25
N LYS A 30 9.65 2.86 -4.95
CA LYS A 30 8.99 2.46 -6.20
C LYS A 30 10.00 2.10 -7.31
N ASP A 31 11.14 2.77 -7.34
CA ASP A 31 12.24 2.62 -8.28
C ASP A 31 13.16 1.42 -7.95
N GLU A 32 13.25 1.05 -6.67
CA GLU A 32 14.12 -0.03 -6.15
C GLU A 32 13.58 -1.45 -6.37
N TRP A 33 12.39 -1.61 -6.95
CA TRP A 33 11.85 -2.93 -7.27
C TRP A 33 12.65 -3.61 -8.40
N PRO A 34 13.04 -4.89 -8.25
CA PRO A 34 13.76 -5.60 -9.31
C PRO A 34 12.97 -5.63 -10.62
N ALA A 35 13.67 -5.48 -11.75
CA ALA A 35 13.04 -5.39 -13.07
C ALA A 35 12.15 -6.60 -13.40
N TYR A 36 12.56 -7.80 -13.00
CA TYR A 36 11.79 -9.04 -13.25
C TYR A 36 10.41 -9.04 -12.55
N VAL A 37 10.26 -8.30 -11.45
CA VAL A 37 8.98 -8.20 -10.73
C VAL A 37 8.02 -7.24 -11.44
N LYS A 38 8.53 -6.18 -12.07
CA LYS A 38 7.72 -5.12 -12.70
C LYS A 38 6.82 -5.68 -13.82
N HIS A 39 7.27 -6.72 -14.51
CA HIS A 39 6.55 -7.36 -15.61
C HIS A 39 6.11 -8.79 -15.30
N TRP A 40 6.13 -9.19 -14.02
CA TRP A 40 5.78 -10.56 -13.64
C TRP A 40 4.27 -10.83 -13.82
N PRO A 41 3.86 -11.83 -14.62
CA PRO A 41 2.46 -12.00 -15.00
C PRO A 41 1.61 -12.78 -13.98
N PHE A 42 2.24 -13.42 -12.99
CA PHE A 42 1.55 -14.25 -11.99
C PHE A 42 1.46 -13.54 -10.63
N LEU A 43 0.66 -14.09 -9.72
CA LEU A 43 0.62 -13.66 -8.32
C LEU A 43 1.88 -14.12 -7.58
N ALA A 44 2.31 -15.37 -7.79
CA ALA A 44 3.44 -15.94 -7.09
C ALA A 44 4.76 -15.70 -7.86
N CYS A 45 5.74 -15.05 -7.23
CA CYS A 45 7.04 -14.76 -7.82
C CYS A 45 8.19 -15.29 -6.93
N PRO A 46 9.15 -16.07 -7.48
CA PRO A 46 10.35 -16.45 -6.75
C PRO A 46 11.39 -15.32 -6.74
N GLY A 47 12.51 -15.55 -6.05
CA GLY A 47 13.68 -14.69 -6.10
C GLY A 47 13.99 -14.04 -4.75
N ALA A 48 14.52 -12.83 -4.80
CA ALA A 48 14.99 -12.07 -3.65
C ALA A 48 14.33 -10.68 -3.56
N TRP A 49 13.21 -10.47 -4.24
CA TRP A 49 12.55 -9.17 -4.32
C TRP A 49 12.01 -8.68 -2.97
N ASP A 50 11.73 -9.59 -2.05
CA ASP A 50 11.20 -9.34 -0.71
C ASP A 50 12.28 -9.05 0.34
N LEU A 51 13.54 -9.36 0.01
CA LEU A 51 14.69 -9.09 0.88
C LEU A 51 15.13 -7.64 0.71
N SER A 52 15.40 -6.98 1.83
CA SER A 52 16.02 -5.65 1.89
C SER A 52 16.64 -5.50 3.26
N ASP A 53 17.85 -4.96 3.32
CA ASP A 53 18.52 -4.63 4.59
C ASP A 53 18.04 -3.27 5.12
N THR A 54 17.25 -2.54 4.33
CA THR A 54 16.73 -1.22 4.66
C THR A 54 15.24 -1.29 4.93
N GLU A 55 14.84 -0.76 6.09
CA GLU A 55 13.46 -0.40 6.38
C GLU A 55 13.32 1.12 6.34
N TYR A 56 12.36 1.59 5.56
CA TYR A 56 12.05 3.00 5.42
C TYR A 56 10.94 3.41 6.38
N ALA A 57 11.02 4.66 6.84
CA ALA A 57 9.91 5.28 7.54
C ALA A 57 8.63 5.23 6.66
N PRO A 58 7.45 5.09 7.29
CA PRO A 58 6.19 5.04 6.57
C PRO A 58 5.97 6.28 5.69
N PHE A 59 5.87 6.07 4.38
CA PHE A 59 5.78 7.18 3.45
C PHE A 59 4.51 8.02 3.70
N ARG A 60 4.68 9.35 3.74
CA ARG A 60 3.64 10.36 4.04
C ARG A 60 3.16 10.43 5.49
N LEU A 61 3.61 9.56 6.39
CA LEU A 61 3.10 9.55 7.77
C LEU A 61 3.36 10.89 8.47
N GLU A 62 4.61 11.34 8.51
CA GLU A 62 4.99 12.63 9.12
C GLU A 62 4.19 13.82 8.57
N GLN A 63 4.00 13.88 7.24
CA GLN A 63 3.18 14.92 6.62
C GLN A 63 1.74 14.90 7.15
N MET A 64 1.14 13.71 7.26
CA MET A 64 -0.24 13.59 7.73
C MET A 64 -0.34 13.89 9.23
N GLN A 65 0.71 13.61 10.01
CA GLN A 65 0.77 13.97 11.44
C GLN A 65 0.79 15.49 11.62
N GLN A 66 1.63 16.21 10.87
CA GLN A 66 1.65 17.68 10.88
C GLN A 66 0.27 18.28 10.53
N LEU A 67 -0.41 17.71 9.54
CA LEU A 67 -1.72 18.21 9.10
C LEU A 67 -2.84 17.92 10.12
N PHE A 68 -2.85 16.73 10.71
CA PHE A 68 -4.06 16.21 11.35
C PHE A 68 -3.92 15.83 12.83
N GLU A 69 -2.71 15.52 13.31
CA GLU A 69 -2.43 15.34 14.74
C GLU A 69 -2.02 16.67 15.38
N GLU A 70 -1.13 17.42 14.71
CA GLU A 70 -0.66 18.75 15.17
C GLU A 70 -1.63 19.87 14.79
N ASN A 71 -2.60 19.59 13.91
CA ASN A 71 -3.63 20.51 13.45
C ASN A 71 -3.07 21.82 12.85
N LEU A 72 -1.92 21.74 12.17
CA LEU A 72 -1.31 22.89 11.51
C LEU A 72 -2.08 23.26 10.24
N PRO A 73 -2.27 24.56 9.97
CA PRO A 73 -2.69 25.02 8.65
C PRO A 73 -1.75 24.46 7.59
N TYR A 74 -2.29 23.87 6.52
CA TYR A 74 -1.45 23.16 5.55
C TYR A 74 -0.35 24.05 4.96
N GLN A 75 -0.61 25.34 4.82
CA GLN A 75 0.32 26.35 4.33
C GLN A 75 1.58 26.51 5.20
N GLU A 76 1.48 26.15 6.48
CA GLU A 76 2.57 26.23 7.46
C GLU A 76 3.39 24.94 7.55
N THR A 77 2.93 23.86 6.91
CA THR A 77 3.64 22.58 6.91
C THR A 77 4.94 22.66 6.12
N VAL A 78 5.94 21.88 6.56
CA VAL A 78 7.22 21.74 5.85
C VAL A 78 6.97 21.22 4.42
N PHE A 79 5.97 20.35 4.27
CA PHE A 79 5.65 19.76 2.98
C PHE A 79 5.06 20.77 1.99
N TYR A 80 4.17 21.68 2.41
CA TYR A 80 3.64 22.73 1.53
C TYR A 80 4.73 23.68 1.05
N ARG A 81 5.58 24.15 1.97
CA ARG A 81 6.73 25.03 1.61
C ARG A 81 7.64 24.36 0.57
N ARG A 82 7.99 23.09 0.79
CA ARG A 82 8.79 22.32 -0.16
C ARG A 82 8.14 22.22 -1.54
N MET A 83 6.81 22.03 -1.60
CA MET A 83 6.10 21.97 -2.89
C MET A 83 6.15 23.31 -3.63
N LEU A 84 6.01 24.44 -2.92
CA LEU A 84 6.13 25.75 -3.55
C LEU A 84 7.55 26.01 -4.07
N ASP A 85 8.58 25.64 -3.30
CA ASP A 85 9.99 25.72 -3.75
C ASP A 85 10.24 24.87 -5.01
N GLU A 86 9.69 23.65 -5.06
CA GLU A 86 9.81 22.77 -6.23
C GLU A 86 9.09 23.37 -7.45
N LEU A 87 7.91 23.97 -7.23
CA LEU A 87 7.13 24.62 -8.27
C LEU A 87 7.85 25.85 -8.82
N GLU A 88 8.44 26.68 -7.96
CA GLU A 88 9.20 27.86 -8.37
C GLU A 88 10.46 27.46 -9.15
N ARG A 89 11.19 26.46 -8.69
CA ARG A 89 12.45 26.01 -9.32
C ARG A 89 12.24 25.26 -10.63
N ASN A 90 11.23 24.40 -10.69
CA ASN A 90 11.07 23.43 -11.79
C ASN A 90 9.81 23.65 -12.64
N GLY A 91 8.94 24.59 -12.27
CA GLY A 91 7.61 24.75 -12.86
C GLY A 91 6.63 23.63 -12.52
N VAL A 92 7.06 22.61 -11.76
CA VAL A 92 6.25 21.45 -11.38
C VAL A 92 6.78 20.80 -10.10
N THR A 93 5.88 20.31 -9.24
CA THR A 93 6.25 19.54 -8.05
C THR A 93 6.68 18.11 -8.40
N HIS A 94 7.49 17.46 -7.57
CA HIS A 94 8.02 16.12 -7.88
C HIS A 94 6.99 15.01 -7.62
N ALA A 95 6.37 15.00 -6.44
CA ALA A 95 5.38 13.99 -6.05
C ALA A 95 4.32 14.56 -5.09
N PRO A 96 3.05 14.74 -5.52
CA PRO A 96 2.54 14.56 -6.88
C PRO A 96 3.13 15.57 -7.88
N LYS A 97 2.87 15.41 -9.18
CA LYS A 97 3.23 16.41 -10.21
C LYS A 97 2.13 17.43 -10.37
N LEU A 98 2.36 18.66 -9.90
CA LEU A 98 1.42 19.77 -9.94
C LEU A 98 2.13 21.00 -10.50
N ALA A 99 1.50 21.67 -11.45
CA ALA A 99 2.11 22.76 -12.23
C ALA A 99 1.62 24.16 -11.83
N SER A 100 0.90 24.29 -10.72
CA SER A 100 0.43 25.59 -10.23
C SER A 100 0.15 25.55 -8.73
N ARG A 101 0.18 26.73 -8.10
CA ARG A 101 -0.20 26.89 -6.69
C ARG A 101 -1.64 26.44 -6.43
N THR A 102 -2.56 26.79 -7.31
CA THR A 102 -3.97 26.34 -7.23
C THR A 102 -4.08 24.82 -7.24
N ALA A 103 -3.25 24.13 -8.02
CA ALA A 103 -3.23 22.67 -8.02
C ALA A 103 -2.66 22.09 -6.71
N VAL A 104 -1.69 22.77 -6.10
CA VAL A 104 -1.16 22.45 -4.77
C VAL A 104 -2.25 22.65 -3.71
N ASP A 105 -2.92 23.79 -3.69
CA ASP A 105 -3.99 24.06 -2.71
C ASP A 105 -5.15 23.04 -2.86
N ALA A 106 -5.56 22.74 -4.10
CA ALA A 106 -6.56 21.70 -4.39
C ALA A 106 -6.09 20.29 -4.00
N TYR A 107 -4.78 20.03 -3.92
CA TYR A 107 -4.26 18.78 -3.39
C TYR A 107 -4.45 18.68 -1.87
N PHE A 108 -4.17 19.75 -1.12
CA PHE A 108 -4.38 19.75 0.32
C PHE A 108 -5.86 19.72 0.71
N SER A 109 -6.72 20.46 0.00
CA SER A 109 -8.18 20.37 0.19
C SER A 109 -8.69 18.93 0.08
N ARG A 110 -8.23 18.18 -0.94
CA ARG A 110 -8.60 16.77 -1.10
C ARG A 110 -8.07 15.87 0.01
N LEU A 111 -6.92 16.20 0.61
CA LEU A 111 -6.39 15.45 1.76
C LEU A 111 -7.25 15.69 3.00
N GLU A 112 -7.65 16.94 3.24
CA GLU A 112 -8.55 17.27 4.36
C GLU A 112 -9.91 16.59 4.20
N ASP A 113 -10.49 16.62 3.00
CA ASP A 113 -11.76 15.94 2.72
C ASP A 113 -11.66 14.43 2.93
N LEU A 114 -10.57 13.82 2.49
CA LEU A 114 -10.31 12.39 2.71
C LEU A 114 -10.15 12.08 4.20
N TYR A 115 -9.42 12.89 4.96
CA TYR A 115 -9.26 12.72 6.40
C TYR A 115 -10.59 12.83 7.13
N LYS A 116 -11.37 13.90 6.86
CA LYS A 116 -12.71 14.10 7.46
C LYS A 116 -13.62 12.92 7.15
N SER A 117 -13.67 12.50 5.89
CA SER A 117 -14.46 11.34 5.46
C SER A 117 -14.07 10.07 6.20
N MET A 118 -12.77 9.74 6.27
CA MET A 118 -12.28 8.54 6.95
C MET A 118 -12.52 8.58 8.46
N ARG A 119 -12.40 9.76 9.08
CA ARG A 119 -12.67 9.95 10.51
C ARG A 119 -14.15 9.78 10.84
N GLU A 120 -15.04 10.31 10.01
CA GLU A 120 -16.49 10.31 10.25
C GLU A 120 -17.16 8.99 9.88
N HIS A 121 -16.72 8.36 8.78
CA HIS A 121 -17.38 7.19 8.20
C HIS A 121 -16.54 5.91 8.31
N GLY A 122 -15.38 5.99 8.95
CA GLY A 122 -14.42 4.89 9.01
C GLY A 122 -13.71 4.62 7.67
N PHE A 123 -12.96 3.52 7.62
CA PHE A 123 -12.29 3.12 6.38
C PHE A 123 -13.27 2.43 5.42
N GLN A 124 -13.73 3.17 4.41
CA GLN A 124 -14.62 2.62 3.39
C GLN A 124 -13.81 1.95 2.27
N ALA A 125 -13.99 0.63 2.10
CA ALA A 125 -13.47 -0.09 0.95
C ALA A 125 -14.03 0.50 -0.34
N ARG A 126 -13.18 0.63 -1.36
CA ARG A 126 -13.61 1.12 -2.65
C ARG A 126 -14.36 0.04 -3.42
N SER A 127 -15.48 0.41 -4.05
CA SER A 127 -16.22 -0.44 -4.97
C SER A 127 -15.35 -0.81 -6.18
N PRO A 128 -15.67 -1.89 -6.91
CA PRO A 128 -14.93 -2.25 -8.14
C PRO A 128 -14.86 -1.10 -9.16
N GLN A 129 -15.90 -0.28 -9.28
CA GLN A 129 -15.90 0.91 -10.13
C GLN A 129 -14.94 1.98 -9.61
N GLN A 130 -14.91 2.21 -8.29
CA GLN A 130 -13.97 3.13 -7.66
C GLN A 130 -12.53 2.63 -7.77
N LEU A 131 -12.27 1.32 -7.77
CA LEU A 131 -10.93 0.76 -7.96
C LEU A 131 -10.36 1.01 -9.37
N GLN A 132 -11.22 1.27 -10.36
CA GLN A 132 -10.79 1.67 -11.71
C GLN A 132 -10.33 3.13 -11.76
N GLN A 133 -10.93 4.00 -10.93
CA GLN A 133 -10.66 5.44 -10.91
C GLN A 133 -9.67 5.84 -9.81
N GLU A 134 -9.67 5.13 -8.70
CA GLU A 134 -8.90 5.42 -7.50
C GLU A 134 -8.22 4.15 -6.97
N ARG A 135 -6.95 4.27 -6.61
CA ARG A 135 -6.10 3.09 -6.33
C ARG A 135 -6.06 2.73 -4.83
N GLU A 136 -6.45 1.50 -4.48
CA GLU A 136 -6.45 1.00 -3.09
C GLU A 136 -5.04 0.68 -2.56
N ILE A 137 -4.91 0.54 -1.24
CA ILE A 137 -3.65 0.16 -0.57
C ILE A 137 -3.11 -1.14 -1.18
N THR A 138 -2.03 -1.03 -1.94
CA THR A 138 -1.39 -2.19 -2.61
C THR A 138 -0.19 -2.70 -1.82
N ILE A 139 -0.16 -4.00 -1.57
CA ILE A 139 0.87 -4.72 -0.82
C ILE A 139 1.37 -5.96 -1.57
N ARG A 140 2.54 -6.44 -1.14
CA ARG A 140 3.12 -7.75 -1.47
C ARG A 140 3.36 -8.56 -0.21
N VAL A 141 3.38 -9.87 -0.35
CA VAL A 141 3.67 -10.80 0.75
C VAL A 141 5.03 -11.45 0.55
N GLY A 142 5.98 -11.13 1.42
CA GLY A 142 7.33 -11.69 1.43
C GLY A 142 7.37 -13.19 1.77
N ARG A 143 8.55 -13.82 1.66
CA ARG A 143 8.74 -15.27 1.87
C ARG A 143 8.29 -15.78 3.24
N ASP A 144 8.36 -14.90 4.23
CA ASP A 144 8.07 -15.13 5.64
C ASP A 144 6.67 -14.63 6.03
N GLY A 145 5.88 -14.12 5.09
CA GLY A 145 4.58 -13.51 5.36
C GLY A 145 4.65 -12.02 5.69
N THR A 146 5.84 -11.39 5.65
CA THR A 146 5.97 -9.94 5.80
C THR A 146 5.10 -9.22 4.78
N VAL A 147 4.28 -8.27 5.24
CA VAL A 147 3.44 -7.44 4.38
C VAL A 147 4.20 -6.18 3.96
N ILE A 148 4.55 -6.09 2.68
CA ILE A 148 5.40 -5.03 2.14
C ILE A 148 4.57 -4.08 1.29
N LYS A 149 4.67 -2.77 1.54
CA LYS A 149 4.05 -1.75 0.68
C LYS A 149 4.65 -1.78 -0.73
N SER A 150 3.84 -1.92 -1.77
CA SER A 150 4.33 -2.09 -3.16
C SER A 150 3.79 -1.12 -4.21
N GLY A 151 2.61 -0.55 -3.97
CA GLY A 151 1.96 0.30 -4.96
C GLY A 151 1.26 1.48 -4.32
N GLU A 152 -0.05 1.54 -4.50
CA GLU A 152 -0.82 2.77 -4.38
C GLU A 152 -1.57 2.84 -3.05
N GLY A 153 -2.40 3.87 -2.84
CA GLY A 153 -3.12 4.05 -1.58
C GLY A 153 -2.26 4.58 -0.44
N THR A 154 -1.14 5.26 -0.73
CA THR A 154 -0.24 5.80 0.30
C THR A 154 -0.93 6.76 1.27
N HIS A 155 -1.73 7.72 0.78
CA HIS A 155 -2.43 8.65 1.69
C HIS A 155 -3.41 7.90 2.58
N ARG A 156 -4.21 6.98 2.02
CA ARG A 156 -5.16 6.14 2.78
C ARG A 156 -4.45 5.33 3.85
N LEU A 157 -3.29 4.75 3.55
CA LEU A 157 -2.52 4.00 4.54
C LEU A 157 -1.96 4.91 5.65
N ALA A 158 -1.40 6.07 5.30
CA ALA A 158 -0.89 7.02 6.30
C ALA A 158 -2.02 7.52 7.22
N LEU A 159 -3.15 7.93 6.65
CA LEU A 159 -4.33 8.34 7.41
C LEU A 159 -4.90 7.20 8.26
N ALA A 160 -4.88 5.97 7.74
CA ALA A 160 -5.35 4.83 8.52
C ALA A 160 -4.52 4.55 9.77
N ARG A 161 -3.21 4.82 9.72
CA ARG A 161 -2.33 4.72 10.89
C ARG A 161 -2.63 5.80 11.92
N ILE A 162 -2.75 7.05 11.48
CA ILE A 162 -3.03 8.20 12.35
C ILE A 162 -4.40 8.07 13.01
N LEU A 163 -5.41 7.61 12.26
CA LEU A 163 -6.75 7.34 12.78
C LEU A 163 -6.84 6.06 13.62
N GLY A 164 -5.75 5.31 13.76
CA GLY A 164 -5.69 4.12 14.62
C GLY A 164 -6.51 2.93 14.14
N PHE A 165 -6.83 2.83 12.84
CA PHE A 165 -7.57 1.67 12.33
C PHE A 165 -6.78 0.38 12.55
N LYS A 166 -7.47 -0.68 12.96
CA LYS A 166 -6.88 -2.01 13.18
C LYS A 166 -7.00 -2.93 11.98
N ARG A 167 -7.86 -2.60 11.02
CA ARG A 167 -8.09 -3.37 9.80
C ARG A 167 -8.43 -2.45 8.65
N VAL A 168 -7.67 -2.55 7.56
CA VAL A 168 -7.96 -1.86 6.29
C VAL A 168 -7.93 -2.85 5.13
N PRO A 169 -8.83 -2.72 4.15
CA PRO A 169 -8.78 -3.51 2.93
C PRO A 169 -7.51 -3.18 2.15
N VAL A 170 -6.82 -4.22 1.69
CA VAL A 170 -5.63 -4.12 0.85
C VAL A 170 -5.78 -4.98 -0.39
N VAL A 171 -5.05 -4.61 -1.44
CA VAL A 171 -4.88 -5.41 -2.66
C VAL A 171 -3.50 -6.05 -2.64
N VAL A 172 -3.46 -7.36 -2.84
CA VAL A 172 -2.25 -8.17 -2.97
C VAL A 172 -1.88 -8.27 -4.45
N ASP A 173 -0.78 -7.62 -4.86
CA ASP A 173 -0.32 -7.69 -6.26
C ASP A 173 0.72 -8.79 -6.51
N LEU A 174 1.40 -9.25 -5.45
CA LEU A 174 2.41 -10.30 -5.53
C LEU A 174 2.59 -11.03 -4.19
N VAL A 175 2.83 -12.34 -4.25
CA VAL A 175 3.21 -13.17 -3.10
C VAL A 175 4.48 -13.95 -3.42
N HIS A 176 5.28 -14.24 -2.41
CA HIS A 176 6.50 -15.01 -2.61
C HIS A 176 6.19 -16.51 -2.74
N THR A 177 6.84 -17.19 -3.69
CA THR A 177 6.59 -18.63 -3.92
C THR A 177 6.88 -19.51 -2.70
N GLN A 178 7.84 -19.13 -1.84
CA GLN A 178 8.10 -19.86 -0.59
C GLN A 178 6.95 -19.70 0.41
N TRP A 179 6.33 -18.52 0.49
CA TRP A 179 5.17 -18.29 1.35
C TRP A 179 3.97 -19.12 0.87
N VAL A 180 3.75 -19.20 -0.45
CA VAL A 180 2.73 -20.09 -1.04
C VAL A 180 2.96 -21.56 -0.64
N ARG A 181 4.21 -22.04 -0.73
CA ARG A 181 4.55 -23.41 -0.31
C ARG A 181 4.32 -23.63 1.18
N ALA A 182 4.59 -22.63 2.02
CA ALA A 182 4.31 -22.68 3.44
C ALA A 182 2.80 -22.75 3.71
N CYS A 183 2.00 -21.96 2.99
CA CYS A 183 0.54 -22.03 3.08
C CYS A 183 0.01 -23.41 2.68
N ILE A 184 0.46 -23.97 1.55
CA ILE A 184 0.04 -25.32 1.10
C ILE A 184 0.34 -26.37 2.17
N ARG A 185 1.54 -26.32 2.79
CA ARG A 185 1.89 -27.24 3.87
C ARG A 185 1.06 -27.02 5.13
N ARG A 186 0.78 -25.76 5.48
CA ARG A 186 0.06 -25.40 6.71
C ARG A 186 -1.41 -25.78 6.66
N PHE A 187 -2.05 -25.56 5.51
CA PHE A 187 -3.49 -25.74 5.36
C PHE A 187 -3.86 -27.06 4.69
N GLU A 188 -2.90 -27.79 4.13
CA GLU A 188 -3.12 -29.07 3.42
C GLU A 188 -4.14 -28.97 2.28
N GLU A 189 -4.19 -27.78 1.66
CA GLU A 189 -5.20 -27.40 0.66
C GLU A 189 -4.60 -27.21 -0.73
N ALA A 190 -5.46 -27.15 -1.74
CA ALA A 190 -5.06 -26.78 -3.10
C ALA A 190 -4.39 -25.38 -3.11
N PRO A 191 -3.40 -25.11 -4.00
CA PRO A 191 -2.61 -23.87 -3.96
C PRO A 191 -3.42 -22.57 -3.88
N LEU A 192 -4.53 -22.47 -4.61
CA LEU A 192 -5.41 -21.31 -4.57
C LEU A 192 -6.05 -21.13 -3.19
N ARG A 193 -6.65 -22.18 -2.64
CA ARG A 193 -7.35 -22.15 -1.36
C ARG A 193 -6.37 -21.95 -0.20
N ALA A 194 -5.21 -22.60 -0.24
CA ALA A 194 -4.15 -22.41 0.73
C ALA A 194 -3.67 -20.96 0.78
N VAL A 195 -3.51 -20.29 -0.37
CA VAL A 195 -3.15 -18.86 -0.43
C VAL A 195 -4.27 -17.98 0.12
N GLN A 196 -5.54 -18.26 -0.19
CA GLN A 196 -6.68 -17.53 0.39
C GLN A 196 -6.68 -17.62 1.91
N LEU A 197 -6.58 -18.83 2.46
CA LEU A 197 -6.48 -19.07 3.91
C LEU A 197 -5.25 -18.39 4.53
N GLY A 198 -4.12 -18.38 3.82
CA GLY A 198 -2.93 -17.65 4.22
C GLY A 198 -3.17 -16.15 4.33
N LEU A 199 -3.81 -15.54 3.33
CA LEU A 199 -4.16 -14.11 3.34
C LEU A 199 -5.20 -13.77 4.41
N GLU A 200 -6.15 -14.66 4.67
CA GLU A 200 -7.12 -14.54 5.76
C GLU A 200 -6.39 -14.60 7.12
N SER A 201 -5.40 -15.48 7.29
CA SER A 201 -4.62 -15.56 8.54
C SER A 201 -3.79 -14.31 8.82
N LEU A 202 -3.32 -13.60 7.78
CA LEU A 202 -2.65 -12.31 7.95
C LEU A 202 -3.59 -11.23 8.51
N SER A 203 -4.91 -11.41 8.44
CA SER A 203 -5.89 -10.49 9.01
C SER A 203 -6.19 -10.74 10.48
N THR A 204 -5.87 -11.94 10.99
CA THR A 204 -6.30 -12.43 12.31
C THR A 204 -5.23 -12.44 13.38
N ASP A 205 -3.94 -12.26 13.06
CA ASP A 205 -2.86 -12.28 14.08
C ASP A 205 -2.84 -11.01 14.98
N THR A 206 -4.01 -10.59 15.47
CA THR A 206 -4.18 -9.55 16.48
C THR A 206 -4.66 -10.26 17.76
N GLU A 207 -3.80 -11.10 18.33
CA GLU A 207 -3.87 -11.50 19.74
C GLU A 207 -2.75 -10.82 20.51
#